data_AF-A0A348FY38-F1
#
_entry.id   AF-A0A348FY38-F1
#
_cell.length_a   1.000
_cell.length_b   1.000
_cell.length_c   1.000
_cell.angle_alpha   90.00
_cell.angle_beta   90.00
_cell.angle_gamma   90.00
#
_symmetry.space_group_name_H-M   'P 1'
#
loop_
_entity.id
_entity.type
_entity.pdbx_description
1 polymer ?
#
loop_
_entity_poly.entity_id
_entity_poly.type
_entity_poly.pdbx_seq_one_letter_code
_entity_poly.pdbx_strand_id
1 'polypeptide(L)' 'MADLEALRQRLADLREAHASGAKRVKTATNGVVEEVEFQTTSDLERAIANVEAQIAAAEGRPAGKIVHLRNTRGWS' A
#
# COMPACT_ATOMS: atom_id res chain seq x y z
N MET A 1 -5.47 18.48 -5.31
CA MET A 1 -4.48 17.40 -5.50
C MET A 1 -4.54 16.55 -4.25
N ALA A 2 -4.65 15.22 -4.35
CA ALA A 2 -4.50 14.40 -3.15
C ALA A 2 -3.08 14.65 -2.63
N ASP A 3 -2.99 15.26 -1.44
CA ASP A 3 -1.72 15.68 -0.86
C ASP A 3 -0.76 14.50 -0.82
N LEU A 4 0.40 14.65 -1.44
CA LEU A 4 1.47 13.66 -1.38
C LEU A 4 1.78 13.27 0.08
N GLU A 5 1.60 14.22 0.99
CA GLU A 5 1.70 14.06 2.43
C GLU A 5 0.64 13.10 2.99
N ALA A 6 -0.62 13.21 2.56
CA ALA A 6 -1.68 12.28 2.92
C ALA A 6 -1.40 10.85 2.43
N LEU A 7 -0.86 10.70 1.21
CA LEU A 7 -0.44 9.38 0.70
C LEU A 7 0.71 8.79 1.51
N ARG A 8 1.70 9.61 1.89
CA ARG A 8 2.82 9.19 2.74
C ARG A 8 2.36 8.79 4.14
N GLN A 9 1.44 9.54 4.74
CA GLN A 9 0.85 9.20 6.03
C GLN A 9 0.10 7.86 5.95
N ARG A 10 -0.73 7.70 4.91
CA ARG A 10 -1.45 6.45 4.67
C ARG A 10 -0.51 5.25 4.49
N LEU A 11 0.63 5.44 3.81
CA LEU A 11 1.65 4.39 3.69
C LEU A 11 2.28 4.03 5.04
N ALA A 12 2.55 5.03 5.89
CA ALA A 12 3.11 4.81 7.23
C ALA A 12 2.14 3.98 8.10
N ASP A 13 0.86 4.37 8.14
CA ASP A 13 -0.17 3.67 8.92
C ASP A 13 -0.33 2.21 8.47
N LEU A 14 -0.33 1.96 7.15
CA LEU A 14 -0.42 0.60 6.59
C LEU A 14 0.82 -0.25 6.91
N ARG A 15 2.01 0.35 6.88
CA ARG A 15 3.26 -0.35 7.24
C ARG A 15 3.33 -0.68 8.72
N GLU A 16 2.85 0.21 9.58
CA GLU A 16 2.75 -0.05 11.02
C GLU A 16 1.78 -1.19 11.32
N ALA A 17 0.61 -1.19 10.65
CA ALA A 17 -0.33 -2.29 10.75
C ALA A 17 0.26 -3.63 10.28
N HIS A 18 1.04 -3.60 9.20
CA HIS A 18 1.71 -4.78 8.69
C HIS A 18 2.78 -5.30 9.66
N ALA A 19 3.57 -4.40 10.26
CA ALA A 19 4.59 -4.75 11.25
C ALA A 19 4.00 -5.28 12.56
N SER A 20 2.84 -4.75 12.98
CA SER A 20 2.12 -5.18 14.19
C SER A 20 1.25 -6.43 14.00
N GLY A 21 1.04 -6.88 12.75
CA GLY A 21 0.09 -7.94 12.42
C GLY A 21 -1.37 -7.53 12.62
N ALA A 22 -1.63 -6.23 12.74
CA ALA A 22 -2.98 -5.69 12.90
C ALA A 22 -3.76 -5.79 11.59
N LYS A 23 -4.98 -6.30 11.69
CA LYS A 23 -5.90 -6.43 10.54
C LYS A 23 -6.74 -5.19 10.31
N ARG A 24 -6.83 -4.27 11.28
CA ARG A 24 -7.55 -3.01 11.15
C ARG A 24 -6.56 -1.86 11.08
N VAL A 25 -6.76 -1.00 10.10
CA VAL A 25 -5.98 0.22 9.91
C VAL A 25 -6.94 1.39 9.97
N LYS A 26 -6.68 2.30 10.90
CA LYS A 26 -7.37 3.59 10.96
C LYS A 26 -6.47 4.61 10.29
N THR A 27 -6.86 5.06 9.12
CA THR A 27 -6.16 6.13 8.40
C THR A 27 -6.95 7.41 8.55
N ALA A 28 -6.32 8.45 9.09
CA ALA A 28 -6.87 9.79 9.11
C ALA A 28 -6.32 10.55 7.90
N THR A 29 -7.18 10.94 6.96
CA THR A 29 -6.81 11.73 5.79
C THR A 29 -7.70 12.96 5.69
N ASN A 30 -7.11 14.16 5.69
CA ASN A 30 -7.83 15.44 5.55
C ASN A 30 -9.01 15.60 6.53
N GLY A 31 -8.85 15.15 7.78
CA GLY A 31 -9.89 15.23 8.82
C GLY A 31 -10.97 14.15 8.72
N VAL A 32 -10.91 13.26 7.73
CA VAL A 32 -11.76 12.08 7.62
C VAL A 32 -11.01 10.88 8.17
N VAL A 33 -11.62 10.19 9.14
CA VAL A 33 -11.10 8.92 9.66
C VAL A 33 -11.76 7.79 8.87
N GLU A 34 -10.96 7.10 8.07
CA GLU A 34 -11.34 5.86 7.42
C GLU A 34 -10.79 4.68 8.21
N GLU A 35 -11.66 3.76 8.62
CA GLU A 35 -11.25 2.46 9.17
C GLU A 35 -11.38 1.40 8.09
N VAL A 36 -10.29 0.70 7.81
CA VAL A 36 -10.24 -0.41 6.85
C VAL A 36 -9.84 -1.68 7.57
N GLU A 37 -10.66 -2.72 7.47
CA GLU A 37 -10.34 -4.06 7.94
C GLU A 37 -9.87 -4.94 6.77
N PHE A 38 -8.64 -5.42 6.84
CA PHE A 38 -8.03 -6.34 5.89
C PHE A 38 -8.23 -7.78 6.37
N GLN A 39 -8.84 -8.62 5.53
CA GLN A 39 -9.12 -10.01 5.89
C GLN A 39 -7.84 -10.86 5.94
N THR A 40 -6.90 -10.56 5.03
CA THR A 40 -5.61 -11.27 4.91
C THR A 40 -4.43 -10.31 4.88
N THR A 41 -3.25 -10.81 5.25
CA THR A 41 -1.99 -10.07 5.14
C THR A 41 -1.69 -9.70 3.68
N SER A 42 -2.06 -10.56 2.73
CA SER A 42 -1.88 -10.29 1.30
C SER A 42 -2.74 -9.13 0.79
N ASP A 43 -3.92 -8.90 1.37
CA ASP A 43 -4.73 -7.71 1.05
C ASP A 43 -4.07 -6.43 1.58
N LEU A 44 -3.46 -6.49 2.76
CA LEU A 44 -2.70 -5.39 3.34
C LEU A 44 -1.45 -5.06 2.49
N GLU A 45 -0.70 -6.08 2.05
CA GLU A 45 0.45 -5.90 1.15
C GLU A 45 0.04 -5.29 -0.20
N ARG A 46 -1.11 -5.71 -0.76
CA ARG A 46 -1.65 -5.11 -1.98
C ARG A 46 -2.02 -3.64 -1.79
N ALA A 47 -2.59 -3.30 -0.64
CA ALA A 47 -2.93 -1.91 -0.33
C ALA A 47 -1.66 -1.04 -0.22
N ILE A 48 -0.61 -1.55 0.45
CA ILE A 48 0.70 -0.89 0.53
C ILE A 48 1.26 -0.63 -0.88
N ALA A 49 1.33 -1.66 -1.72
CA ALA A 49 1.86 -1.53 -3.08
C ALA A 49 1.06 -0.54 -3.93
N ASN A 50 -0.25 -0.49 -3.77
CA ASN A 50 -1.11 0.46 -4.48
C ASN A 50 -0.85 1.91 -4.03
N VAL A 51 -0.67 2.15 -2.72
CA VAL A 51 -0.34 3.49 -2.20
C VAL A 51 1.06 3.92 -2.67
N GLU A 52 2.05 3.02 -2.67
CA GLU A 52 3.39 3.29 -3.20
C GLU A 52 3.35 3.66 -4.69
N ALA A 53 2.52 2.97 -5.49
CA ALA A 53 2.33 3.31 -6.91
C ALA A 53 1.70 4.70 -7.09
N GLN A 54 0.73 5.07 -6.24
CA GLN A 54 0.13 6.40 -6.26
C GLN A 54 1.13 7.50 -5.88
N ILE A 55 1.99 7.26 -4.88
CA ILE A 55 3.08 8.18 -4.52
C ILE A 55 4.04 8.34 -5.69
N ALA A 56 4.48 7.24 -6.31
CA ALA A 56 5.40 7.30 -7.44
C ALA A 56 4.80 8.11 -8.62
N ALA A 57 3.52 7.87 -8.93
CA ALA A 57 2.79 8.63 -9.94
C ALA A 57 2.67 10.12 -9.58
N ALA A 58 2.39 10.46 -8.32
CA ALA A 58 2.29 11.83 -7.84
C ALA A 58 3.65 12.57 -7.81
N GLU A 59 4.75 11.85 -7.58
CA GLU A 59 6.12 12.39 -7.65
C GLU A 59 6.64 12.57 -9.09
N GLY A 60 5.84 12.21 -10.11
CA GLY A 60 6.27 12.25 -11.51
C GLY A 60 7.37 11.23 -11.84
N ARG A 61 7.59 10.26 -10.95
CA ARG A 61 8.50 9.13 -11.21
C ARG A 61 7.72 8.08 -12.00
N PRO A 62 8.33 7.42 -13.01
CA PRO A 62 7.67 6.29 -13.66
C PRO A 62 7.35 5.26 -12.57
N ALA A 63 6.07 5.01 -12.34
CA ALA A 63 5.61 4.02 -11.38
C ALA A 63 6.33 2.71 -11.67
N GLY A 64 7.07 2.19 -10.67
CA GLY A 64 7.83 0.96 -10.81
C GLY A 64 6.93 -0.12 -11.38
N LYS A 65 7.24 -0.57 -12.60
CA LYS A 65 6.44 -1.57 -13.32
C LYS A 65 6.39 -2.82 -12.43
N ILE A 66 5.21 -3.16 -11.90
CA ILE A 66 5.02 -4.44 -11.20
C ILE A 66 5.20 -5.53 -12.26
N VAL A 67 6.39 -6.14 -12.27
CA VAL A 67 6.67 -7.30 -13.12
C VAL A 67 6.24 -8.53 -12.35
N HIS A 68 5.09 -9.10 -12.72
CA HIS A 68 4.74 -10.45 -12.31
C HIS A 68 5.68 -11.45 -13.00
N LEU A 69 6.81 -11.76 -12.39
CA LEU A 69 7.67 -12.86 -12.81
C LEU A 69 6.98 -14.19 -12.46
N ARG A 70 6.26 -14.76 -13.42
CA ARG A 70 5.79 -16.14 -13.35
C ARG A 70 6.98 -17.05 -13.65
N ASN A 71 7.65 -17.57 -12.61
CA ASN A 71 8.68 -18.58 -12.79
C ASN A 71 8.01 -19.90 -13.23
N THR A 72 8.02 -20.17 -14.54
CA THR A 72 7.48 -21.41 -15.14
C THR A 72 8.54 -22.50 -15.33
N ARG A 73 9.72 -22.41 -14.71
CA ARG A 73 10.69 -23.52 -14.72
C ARG A 73 10.54 -24.36 -13.46
N GLY A 74 9.57 -25.28 -13.51
CA GLY A 74 9.70 -26.53 -12.80
C GLY A 74 10.90 -27.27 -13.40
N TRP A 75 11.96 -27.42 -12.62
CA TRP A 75 13.04 -28.35 -12.94
C TRP A 75 12.70 -29.66 -12.23
N SER A 76 12.15 -30.60 -13.00
CA SER A 76 12.18 -32.04 -12.70
C SER A 76 13.37 -32.65 -13.39
#